data_AF-A0A7J9Q6N8-F1
#
_entry.id   AF-A0A7J9Q6N8-F1
#
_cell.length_a   1.000
_cell.length_b   1.000
_cell.length_c   1.000
_cell.angle_alpha   90.00
_cell.angle_beta   90.00
_cell.angle_gamma   90.00
#
_symmetry.space_group_name_H-M   'P 1'
#
loop_
_entity.id
_entity.type
_entity.pdbx_description
1 polymer ?
#
loop_
_entity_poly.entity_id
_entity_poly.type
_entity_poly.pdbx_seq_one_letter_code
_entity_poly.pdbx_strand_id
1 'polypeptide(L)'
;MKEIAIIGVPVETIIHYFCDEFILPHQVYLPGSTNKIREYLIECNKNYNSVKLVDKGELNLESPKKEVLTDVLKNYRTSLFSEITLDIIKEKKNFVLKQKENFDHVVCIGPSHFGALFLYEKKDMVARFDFHGDYEPSYKSKSFTPTHATYMNIVKEMGKIKVINYGWGGT
;
A
#
# COMPACT_ATOMS: atom_id res chain seq x y z
N MET A 1 -15.06 16.54 -18.91
CA MET A 1 -14.79 15.11 -18.71
C MET A 1 -13.85 14.99 -17.53
N LYS A 2 -14.17 14.19 -16.51
CA LYS A 2 -13.28 14.02 -15.36
C LYS A 2 -12.13 13.09 -15.71
N GLU A 3 -10.92 13.41 -15.33
CA GLU A 3 -9.74 12.56 -15.52
C GLU A 3 -9.29 11.96 -14.18
N ILE A 4 -9.12 10.63 -14.16
CA ILE A 4 -8.72 9.88 -12.98
C ILE A 4 -7.42 9.14 -13.28
N ALA A 5 -6.38 9.41 -12.49
CA ALA A 5 -5.14 8.63 -12.56
C ALA A 5 -5.31 7.30 -11.85
N ILE A 6 -4.92 6.22 -12.52
CA ILE A 6 -4.80 4.88 -11.93
C ILE A 6 -3.30 4.58 -11.74
N ILE A 7 -2.89 4.27 -10.50
CA ILE A 7 -1.50 3.99 -10.14
C ILE A 7 -1.44 2.63 -9.46
N GLY A 8 -0.60 1.72 -9.98
CA GLY A 8 -0.30 0.46 -9.32
C GLY A 8 0.64 0.67 -8.14
N VAL A 9 0.29 0.12 -6.98
CA VAL A 9 1.11 0.09 -5.76
C VAL A 9 1.45 -1.38 -5.46
N PRO A 10 2.55 -1.89 -6.02
CA PRO A 10 2.93 -3.31 -5.96
C PRO A 10 3.58 -3.67 -4.62
N VAL A 11 2.88 -3.39 -3.52
CA VAL A 11 3.29 -3.75 -2.15
C VAL A 11 2.46 -4.93 -1.69
N GLU A 12 3.14 -6.02 -1.34
CA GLU A 12 2.53 -7.24 -0.78
C GLU A 12 3.02 -7.47 0.65
N THR A 13 2.23 -8.17 1.47
CA THR A 13 2.71 -8.74 2.74
C THR A 13 3.05 -10.21 2.56
N ILE A 14 4.28 -10.59 2.94
CA ILE A 14 4.64 -11.99 3.10
C ILE A 14 4.79 -12.34 4.58
N ILE A 15 4.34 -13.53 4.95
CA ILE A 15 4.43 -14.07 6.32
C ILE A 15 5.50 -15.18 6.30
N HIS A 16 6.54 -15.02 7.13
CA HIS A 16 7.65 -15.97 7.23
C HIS A 16 7.42 -17.09 8.23
N TYR A 17 7.03 -18.29 7.82
CA TYR A 17 6.91 -19.40 8.76
C TYR A 17 8.28 -19.95 9.21
N PHE A 18 8.81 -19.41 10.32
CA PHE A 18 9.82 -20.11 11.13
C PHE A 18 9.12 -20.89 12.24
N CYS A 19 9.67 -22.07 12.54
CA CYS A 19 9.19 -23.03 13.52
C CYS A 19 8.60 -22.38 14.79
N ASP A 20 7.34 -22.71 15.11
CA ASP A 20 6.60 -22.54 16.38
C ASP A 20 6.68 -21.22 17.17
N GLU A 21 7.39 -20.19 16.70
CA GLU A 21 7.47 -18.87 17.34
C GLU A 21 6.92 -17.78 16.40
N PHE A 22 6.17 -16.85 16.99
CA PHE A 22 5.39 -15.83 16.28
C PHE A 22 6.20 -15.06 15.22
N ILE A 23 5.62 -15.01 14.03
CA ILE A 23 6.22 -14.53 12.79
C ILE A 23 5.91 -13.04 12.61
N LEU A 24 6.92 -12.23 12.26
CA LEU A 24 6.70 -10.86 11.82
C LEU A 24 6.37 -10.81 10.30
N PRO A 25 5.27 -10.17 9.88
CA PRO A 25 4.98 -9.96 8.47
C PRO A 25 5.96 -8.96 7.84
N HIS A 26 6.49 -9.27 6.65
CA HIS A 26 7.34 -8.36 5.88
C HIS A 26 6.56 -7.72 4.72
N GLN A 27 6.85 -6.46 4.44
CA GLN A 27 6.26 -5.72 3.31
C GLN A 27 7.24 -5.77 2.14
N VAL A 28 6.81 -6.25 0.98
CA VAL A 28 7.70 -6.54 -0.14
C VAL A 28 7.20 -5.96 -1.46
N TYR A 29 8.15 -5.62 -2.32
CA TYR A 29 7.90 -5.22 -3.69
C TYR A 29 7.56 -6.44 -4.55
N LEU A 30 6.36 -6.47 -5.12
CA LEU A 30 5.90 -7.51 -6.03
C LEU A 30 5.53 -6.91 -7.39
N PRO A 31 6.51 -6.64 -8.27
CA PRO A 31 6.25 -6.03 -9.57
C PRO A 31 5.30 -6.88 -10.42
N GLY A 32 4.42 -6.22 -11.14
CA GLY A 32 3.39 -6.81 -12.00
C GLY A 32 2.12 -7.25 -11.27
N SER A 33 2.07 -7.17 -9.93
CA SER A 33 0.92 -7.62 -9.13
C SER A 33 -0.37 -6.85 -9.42
N THR A 34 -0.29 -5.64 -9.96
CA THR A 34 -1.47 -4.79 -10.22
C THR A 34 -1.85 -4.71 -11.69
N ASN A 35 -1.00 -5.20 -12.61
CA ASN A 35 -1.16 -5.05 -14.06
C ASN A 35 -2.54 -5.48 -14.56
N LYS A 36 -2.95 -6.71 -14.23
CA LYS A 36 -4.23 -7.27 -14.70
C LYS A 36 -5.43 -6.42 -14.29
N ILE A 37 -5.43 -5.89 -13.06
CA ILE A 37 -6.53 -5.05 -12.55
C ILE A 37 -6.52 -3.70 -13.27
N ARG A 38 -5.35 -3.08 -13.47
CA ARG A 38 -5.23 -1.81 -14.19
C ARG A 38 -5.70 -1.95 -15.64
N GLU A 39 -5.20 -2.96 -16.36
CA GLU A 39 -5.59 -3.26 -17.74
C GLU A 39 -7.11 -3.45 -17.87
N TYR A 40 -7.70 -4.23 -16.96
CA TYR A 40 -9.15 -4.46 -16.93
C TYR A 40 -9.95 -3.17 -16.71
N LEU A 41 -9.51 -2.29 -15.79
CA LEU A 41 -10.18 -1.02 -15.54
C LEU A 41 -10.12 -0.09 -16.76
N ILE A 42 -8.97 0.00 -17.43
CA ILE A 42 -8.81 0.77 -18.66
C ILE A 42 -9.69 0.22 -19.77
N GLU A 43 -9.76 -1.11 -19.92
CA GLU A 43 -10.64 -1.76 -20.89
C GLU A 43 -12.11 -1.42 -20.62
N CYS A 44 -12.56 -1.55 -19.36
CA CYS A 44 -13.91 -1.19 -18.97
C CYS A 44 -14.23 0.28 -19.26
N ASN A 45 -13.27 1.19 -19.04
CA ASN A 45 -13.46 2.63 -19.24
C ASN A 45 -13.71 3.03 -20.71
N LYS A 46 -13.27 2.22 -21.70
CA LYS A 46 -13.48 2.52 -23.13
C LYS A 46 -14.95 2.74 -23.51
N ASN A 47 -15.88 2.17 -22.73
CA ASN A 47 -17.31 2.28 -22.96
C ASN A 47 -18.00 3.42 -22.17
N TYR A 48 -17.24 4.24 -21.44
CA TYR A 48 -17.76 5.31 -20.60
C TYR A 48 -17.20 6.68 -21.01
N ASN A 49 -18.07 7.59 -21.45
CA ASN A 49 -17.65 8.91 -21.97
C ASN A 49 -17.60 10.02 -20.90
N SER A 50 -18.07 9.76 -19.67
CA SER A 50 -18.12 10.79 -18.61
C SER A 50 -16.81 10.92 -17.83
N VAL A 51 -16.00 9.87 -17.81
CA VAL A 51 -14.77 9.74 -17.04
C VAL A 51 -13.71 9.14 -17.95
N LYS A 52 -12.50 9.67 -17.88
CA LYS A 52 -11.32 9.13 -18.55
C LYS A 52 -10.36 8.59 -17.50
N LEU A 53 -10.08 7.29 -17.56
CA LEU A 53 -9.03 6.67 -16.75
C LEU A 53 -7.69 6.80 -17.47
N VAL A 54 -6.68 7.27 -16.77
CA VAL A 54 -5.30 7.39 -17.27
C VAL A 54 -4.41 6.47 -16.45
N ASP A 55 -3.93 5.41 -17.09
CA ASP A 55 -2.99 4.49 -16.46
C ASP A 55 -1.60 5.13 -16.36
N LYS A 56 -1.07 5.19 -15.13
CA LYS A 56 0.26 5.74 -14.82
C LYS A 56 1.32 4.66 -14.63
N GLY A 57 0.99 3.39 -14.80
CA GLY A 57 1.90 2.29 -14.52
C GLY A 57 1.88 1.85 -13.06
N GLU A 58 2.84 1.01 -12.69
CA GLU A 58 3.13 0.70 -11.29
C GLU A 58 4.23 1.62 -10.74
N LEU A 59 4.19 1.87 -9.43
CA LEU A 59 5.31 2.46 -8.73
C LEU A 59 6.49 1.50 -8.76
N ASN A 60 7.65 2.00 -9.19
CA ASN A 60 8.91 1.30 -8.99
C ASN A 60 9.35 1.50 -7.53
N LEU A 61 9.27 0.42 -6.76
CA LEU A 61 9.63 0.38 -5.34
C LEU A 61 10.86 -0.51 -5.08
N GLU A 62 11.64 -0.82 -6.12
CA GLU A 62 12.84 -1.64 -5.99
C GLU A 62 13.84 -0.99 -5.01
N SER A 63 14.30 -1.79 -4.05
CA SER A 63 15.31 -1.39 -3.08
C SER A 63 16.69 -1.86 -3.56
N PRO A 64 17.76 -1.06 -3.37
CA PRO A 64 19.12 -1.53 -3.62
C PRO A 64 19.53 -2.67 -2.67
N LYS A 65 18.84 -2.80 -1.52
CA LYS A 65 19.00 -3.93 -0.60
C LYS A 65 18.03 -5.04 -0.98
N LYS A 66 18.52 -6.03 -1.73
CA LYS A 66 17.81 -7.28 -1.98
C LYS A 66 18.17 -8.25 -0.86
N GLU A 67 17.21 -8.60 -0.01
CA GLU A 67 17.44 -9.59 1.03
C GLU A 67 17.15 -10.99 0.48
N VAL A 68 18.05 -11.92 0.79
CA VAL A 68 17.84 -13.34 0.51
C VAL A 68 17.20 -13.94 1.75
N LEU A 69 15.92 -14.19 1.68
CA LEU A 69 15.21 -14.91 2.73
C LEU A 69 15.15 -16.38 2.34
N THR A 70 16.08 -17.13 2.92
CA THR A 70 16.44 -18.50 2.51
C THR A 70 15.34 -19.53 2.80
N ASP A 71 14.42 -19.25 3.73
CA ASP A 71 13.48 -20.25 4.25
C ASP A 71 11.99 -19.91 4.09
N VAL A 72 11.66 -18.71 3.60
CA VAL A 72 10.29 -18.17 3.65
C VAL A 72 9.35 -18.86 2.66
N LEU A 73 9.90 -19.44 1.60
CA LEU A 73 9.11 -20.04 0.55
C LEU A 73 9.88 -21.22 -0.03
N LYS A 74 9.64 -22.44 0.48
CA LYS A 74 10.01 -23.68 -0.25
C LYS A 74 9.53 -23.70 -1.72
N ASN A 75 8.65 -22.76 -2.11
CA ASN A 75 8.07 -22.59 -3.44
C ASN A 75 8.49 -21.32 -4.21
N TYR A 76 9.29 -20.39 -3.65
CA TYR A 76 9.72 -19.19 -4.39
C TYR A 76 11.24 -19.11 -4.39
N ARG A 77 11.83 -18.85 -5.56
CA ARG A 77 13.28 -18.79 -5.72
C ARG A 77 13.86 -17.65 -4.88
N THR A 78 14.82 -18.01 -4.04
CA THR A 78 15.71 -17.16 -3.27
C THR A 78 16.44 -16.17 -4.19
N SER A 79 16.03 -14.89 -4.19
CA SER A 79 16.70 -13.67 -4.76
C SER A 79 15.73 -12.58 -5.28
N LEU A 80 14.41 -12.75 -5.21
CA LEU A 80 13.51 -12.03 -6.14
C LEU A 80 12.70 -10.84 -5.59
N PHE A 81 12.83 -10.45 -4.33
CA PHE A 81 12.02 -9.35 -3.80
C PHE A 81 12.83 -8.30 -3.03
N SER A 82 12.32 -7.08 -3.06
CA SER A 82 12.85 -5.94 -2.30
C SER A 82 11.96 -5.68 -1.10
N GLU A 83 12.54 -5.55 0.09
CA GLU A 83 11.78 -5.08 1.24
C GLU A 83 11.36 -3.61 1.05
N ILE A 84 10.13 -3.30 1.43
CA ILE A 84 9.57 -1.96 1.40
C ILE A 84 9.65 -1.33 2.80
N THR A 85 10.62 -0.44 2.97
CA THR A 85 10.76 0.35 4.20
C THR A 85 9.90 1.62 4.15
N LEU A 86 9.67 2.24 5.31
CA LEU A 86 8.98 3.53 5.38
C LEU A 86 9.71 4.65 4.65
N ASP A 87 11.03 4.57 4.50
CA ASP A 87 11.79 5.59 3.78
C ASP A 87 11.57 5.51 2.27
N ILE A 88 11.46 4.30 1.70
CA ILE A 88 11.02 4.11 0.31
C ILE A 88 9.62 4.70 0.12
N ILE A 89 8.71 4.46 1.06
CA ILE A 89 7.36 5.03 1.00
C ILE A 89 7.42 6.57 1.01
N LYS A 90 8.14 7.17 1.96
CA LYS A 90 8.28 8.63 2.05
C LYS A 90 8.89 9.24 0.78
N GLU A 91 9.89 8.59 0.19
CA GLU A 91 10.54 9.04 -1.04
C GLU A 91 9.56 9.03 -2.22
N LYS A 92 8.86 7.90 -2.44
CA LYS A 92 8.00 7.71 -3.61
C LYS A 92 6.62 8.34 -3.46
N LYS A 93 6.17 8.65 -2.24
CA LYS A 93 4.89 9.30 -1.96
C LYS A 93 4.69 10.61 -2.71
N ASN A 94 5.74 11.41 -2.86
CA ASN A 94 5.66 12.68 -3.59
C ASN A 94 5.23 12.50 -5.05
N PHE A 95 5.58 11.38 -5.69
CA PHE A 95 5.13 11.09 -7.05
C PHE A 95 3.61 10.90 -7.13
N VAL A 96 3.05 10.14 -6.18
CA VAL A 96 1.60 9.87 -6.10
C VAL A 96 0.84 11.16 -5.82
N LEU A 97 1.30 11.95 -4.83
CA LEU A 97 0.63 13.19 -4.44
C LEU A 97 0.68 14.25 -5.55
N LYS A 98 1.78 14.35 -6.31
CA LYS A 98 1.86 15.25 -7.48
C LYS A 98 0.86 14.92 -8.58
N GLN A 99 0.31 13.71 -8.64
CA GLN A 99 -0.74 13.40 -9.61
C GLN A 99 -2.03 14.20 -9.30
N LYS A 100 -2.27 14.60 -8.05
CA LYS A 100 -3.44 15.40 -7.66
C LYS A 100 -3.44 16.79 -8.30
N GLU A 101 -2.30 17.29 -8.77
CA GLU A 101 -2.19 18.56 -9.49
C GLU A 101 -2.64 18.44 -10.96
N ASN A 102 -2.67 17.22 -11.50
CA ASN A 102 -2.88 16.95 -12.93
C ASN A 102 -4.18 16.18 -13.22
N PHE A 103 -4.85 15.65 -12.20
CA PHE A 103 -6.02 14.79 -12.32
C PHE A 103 -7.08 15.16 -11.28
N ASP A 104 -8.37 15.00 -11.63
CA ASP A 104 -9.47 15.24 -10.69
C ASP A 104 -9.44 14.27 -9.51
N HIS A 105 -9.05 13.02 -9.77
CA HIS A 105 -8.91 11.98 -8.76
C HIS A 105 -7.66 11.12 -9.01
N VAL A 106 -7.10 10.59 -7.93
CA VAL A 106 -5.99 9.64 -7.95
C VAL A 106 -6.43 8.37 -7.24
N VAL A 107 -6.34 7.24 -7.93
CA VAL A 107 -6.67 5.91 -7.41
C VAL A 107 -5.40 5.07 -7.38
N CYS A 108 -5.04 4.58 -6.19
CA CYS A 108 -4.01 3.57 -6.04
C CYS A 108 -4.64 2.19 -5.93
N ILE A 109 -4.03 1.21 -6.60
CA ILE A 109 -4.47 -0.19 -6.59
C ILE A 109 -3.30 -1.03 -6.12
N GLY A 110 -3.49 -1.84 -5.08
CA GLY A 110 -2.45 -2.71 -4.55
C GLY A 110 -3.03 -3.82 -3.68
N PRO A 111 -2.29 -4.92 -3.46
CA PRO A 111 -2.79 -6.06 -2.70
C PRO A 111 -2.74 -5.83 -1.17
N SER A 112 -1.72 -5.14 -0.66
CA SER A 112 -1.57 -4.84 0.77
C SER A 112 -2.12 -3.46 1.16
N HIS A 113 -2.84 -3.40 2.29
CA HIS A 113 -3.24 -2.12 2.91
C HIS A 113 -2.07 -1.24 3.33
N PHE A 114 -0.86 -1.80 3.49
CA PHE A 114 0.34 -1.01 3.72
C PHE A 114 0.61 -0.01 2.58
N GLY A 115 0.19 -0.34 1.35
CA GLY A 115 0.25 0.56 0.19
C GLY A 115 -0.61 1.82 0.34
N ALA A 116 -1.60 1.84 1.23
CA ALA A 116 -2.42 3.03 1.47
C ALA A 116 -1.60 4.22 2.00
N LEU A 117 -0.43 3.96 2.62
CA LEU A 117 0.47 5.01 3.13
C LEU A 117 0.89 6.03 2.05
N PHE A 118 0.86 5.67 0.77
CA PHE A 118 1.14 6.58 -0.35
C PHE A 118 0.07 7.65 -0.55
N LEU A 119 -1.16 7.44 -0.09
CA LEU A 119 -2.30 8.33 -0.34
C LEU A 119 -2.53 9.38 0.74
N TYR A 120 -2.18 9.07 2.00
CA TYR A 120 -2.51 9.92 3.16
C TYR A 120 -1.79 11.28 3.15
N GLU A 121 -2.48 12.37 3.42
CA GLU A 121 -1.86 13.68 3.65
C GLU A 121 -2.23 14.25 5.01
N LYS A 122 -1.41 15.18 5.50
CA LYS A 122 -1.71 15.89 6.75
C LYS A 122 -3.04 16.63 6.58
N LYS A 123 -3.91 16.49 7.58
CA LYS A 123 -5.26 17.10 7.64
C LYS A 123 -6.29 16.46 6.71
N ASP A 124 -6.00 15.32 6.10
CA ASP A 124 -7.02 14.57 5.37
C ASP A 124 -8.16 14.11 6.28
N MET A 125 -9.35 14.05 5.69
CA MET A 125 -10.48 13.29 6.20
C MET A 125 -10.56 11.99 5.41
N VAL A 126 -10.41 10.86 6.09
CA VAL A 126 -10.32 9.55 5.44
C VAL A 126 -11.49 8.69 5.86
N ALA A 127 -12.28 8.25 4.87
CA ALA A 127 -13.24 7.18 5.04
C ALA A 127 -12.54 5.85 4.73
N ARG A 128 -12.45 4.96 5.71
CA ARG A 128 -11.80 3.65 5.58
C ARG A 128 -12.84 2.55 5.72
N PHE A 129 -12.88 1.67 4.73
CA PHE A 129 -13.74 0.49 4.74
C PHE A 129 -12.86 -0.76 4.84
N ASP A 130 -12.81 -1.35 6.03
CA ASP A 130 -12.02 -2.54 6.32
C ASP A 130 -12.61 -3.25 7.53
N PHE A 131 -12.58 -4.58 7.50
CA PHE A 131 -12.94 -5.43 8.64
C PHE A 131 -11.97 -5.27 9.81
N HIS A 132 -10.70 -4.97 9.57
CA HIS A 132 -9.67 -4.81 10.59
C HIS A 132 -9.49 -3.35 11.01
N GLY A 133 -8.95 -3.12 12.21
CA GLY A 133 -8.55 -1.76 12.64
C GLY A 133 -7.19 -1.32 12.08
N ASP A 134 -6.35 -2.28 11.65
CA ASP A 134 -4.95 -2.11 11.25
C ASP A 134 -4.15 -1.21 12.20
N TYR A 135 -4.44 -1.36 13.50
CA TYR A 135 -3.99 -0.51 14.59
C TYR A 135 -3.59 -1.35 15.80
N GLU A 136 -2.41 -1.08 16.36
CA GLU A 136 -1.93 -1.63 17.63
C GLU A 136 -2.20 -0.61 18.77
N PRO A 137 -3.16 -0.87 19.68
CA PRO A 137 -3.51 0.06 20.76
C PRO A 137 -2.35 0.34 21.74
N SER A 138 -1.47 -0.64 21.95
CA SER A 138 -0.39 -0.58 22.96
C SER A 138 0.88 0.10 22.44
N TYR A 139 0.88 0.61 21.20
CA TYR A 139 2.06 1.14 20.52
C TYR A 139 2.78 2.30 21.24
N LYS A 140 2.08 3.04 22.11
CA LYS A 140 2.70 4.09 22.92
C LYS A 140 3.66 3.54 23.98
N SER A 141 3.48 2.28 24.35
CA SER A 141 4.24 1.60 25.42
C SER A 141 5.16 0.50 24.91
N LYS A 142 5.07 0.14 23.61
CA LYS A 142 5.88 -0.89 22.96
C LYS A 142 6.20 -0.48 21.53
N SER A 143 7.45 -0.66 21.10
CA SER A 143 7.83 -0.55 19.69
C SER A 143 6.97 -1.52 18.85
N PHE A 144 6.49 -1.06 17.70
CA PHE A 144 5.76 -1.89 16.74
C PHE A 144 6.55 -1.98 15.44
N THR A 145 6.40 -3.11 14.74
CA THR A 145 6.92 -3.27 13.38
C THR A 145 5.89 -2.70 12.39
N PRO A 146 6.28 -1.79 11.47
CA PRO A 146 5.42 -1.33 10.38
C PRO A 146 4.96 -2.48 9.48
N THR A 147 3.67 -2.78 9.49
CA THR A 147 3.06 -3.84 8.66
C THR A 147 1.67 -3.43 8.18
N HIS A 148 1.06 -4.22 7.30
CA HIS A 148 -0.35 -4.04 6.91
C HIS A 148 -1.33 -4.00 8.11
N ALA A 149 -1.01 -4.65 9.23
CA ALA A 149 -1.87 -4.70 10.41
C ALA A 149 -1.62 -3.55 11.41
N THR A 150 -0.61 -2.71 11.18
CA THR A 150 -0.20 -1.63 12.10
C THR A 150 0.00 -0.29 11.40
N TYR A 151 -0.24 -0.19 10.09
CA TYR A 151 0.03 1.05 9.35
C TYR A 151 -0.81 2.23 9.84
N MET A 152 -1.96 2.01 10.48
CA MET A 152 -2.77 3.10 11.04
C MET A 152 -2.07 3.79 12.22
N ASN A 153 -1.17 3.09 12.94
CA ASN A 153 -0.29 3.74 13.93
C ASN A 153 0.60 4.78 13.26
N ILE A 154 1.13 4.46 12.08
CA ILE A 154 1.98 5.33 11.27
C ILE A 154 1.18 6.52 10.74
N VAL A 155 -0.02 6.26 10.21
CA VAL A 155 -0.94 7.31 9.73
C VAL A 155 -1.23 8.32 10.86
N LYS A 156 -1.48 7.84 12.08
CA LYS A 156 -1.72 8.69 13.26
C LYS A 156 -0.51 9.56 13.62
N GLU A 157 0.71 9.06 13.41
CA GLU A 157 1.95 9.82 13.61
C GLU A 157 2.23 10.83 12.48
N MET A 158 1.82 10.52 11.24
CA MET A 158 2.05 11.38 10.07
C MET A 158 1.31 12.74 10.15
N GLY A 159 0.39 12.90 11.09
CA GLY A 159 -0.34 14.13 11.37
C GLY A 159 -1.79 13.81 11.70
N LYS A 160 -2.50 14.76 12.31
CA LYS A 160 -3.91 14.65 12.73
C LYS A 160 -4.85 14.39 11.54
N ILE A 161 -4.83 13.18 11.01
CA ILE A 161 -5.72 12.68 9.98
C ILE A 161 -6.98 12.22 10.70
N LYS A 162 -8.13 12.72 10.26
CA LYS A 162 -9.42 12.31 10.82
C LYS A 162 -9.90 11.08 10.05
N VAL A 163 -9.73 9.90 10.65
CA VAL A 163 -10.16 8.64 10.06
C VAL A 163 -11.55 8.29 10.57
N ILE A 164 -12.45 7.94 9.65
CA ILE A 164 -13.77 7.39 9.92
C ILE A 164 -13.75 5.94 9.43
N ASN A 165 -13.80 4.99 10.36
CA ASN A 165 -13.81 3.56 10.07
C ASN A 165 -15.24 3.05 9.89
N TYR A 166 -15.49 2.35 8.78
CA TYR A 166 -16.81 1.80 8.41
C TYR A 166 -16.91 0.27 8.52
N GLY A 167 -15.93 -0.40 9.12
CA GLY A 167 -16.00 -1.85 9.41
C GLY A 167 -15.88 -2.20 10.88
N TRP A 168 -15.97 -3.49 11.18
CA TRP A 168 -16.21 -4.02 12.54
C TRP A 168 -15.04 -3.86 13.52
N GLY A 169 -13.79 -3.73 13.05
CA GLY A 169 -12.60 -3.60 13.89
C GLY A 169 -12.30 -2.19 14.44
N GLY A 170 -13.29 -1.29 14.49
CA GLY A 170 -13.07 0.13 14.77
C GLY A 170 -12.76 0.47 16.24
N THR A 171 -11.56 1.00 16.49
CA THR A 171 -11.35 2.21 17.32
C THR A 171 -10.33 3.11 16.66
#